data_AF-A0A5E6N8Y3-F1
#
_entry.id   AF-A0A5E6N8Y3-F1
#
_cell.length_a   1.000
_cell.length_b   1.000
_cell.length_c   1.000
_cell.angle_alpha   90.00
_cell.angle_beta   90.00
_cell.angle_gamma   90.00
#
_symmetry.space_group_name_H-M   'P 1'
#
loop_
_entity.id
_entity.type
_entity.pdbx_description
1 polymer ?
#
loop_
_entity_poly.entity_id
_entity_poly.type
_entity_poly.pdbx_seq_one_letter_code
_entity_poly.pdbx_strand_id
1 'polypeptide(L)'
;MIYTVTAIGRRGQDTATVVIAVGVGTTNLALRKHATQSSTYIHAVFTVAGYAVDGNTNGKLSNRSIAITEHEQGAWWQVDLGGQKISSKLLSTTALIAV
;
A
#
# COMPACT_ATOMS: atom_id res chain seq x y z
N MET A 1 8.83 -9.30 14.69
CA MET A 1 9.72 -9.41 15.86
C MET A 1 9.19 -10.53 16.75
N ILE A 2 10.03 -11.46 17.19
CA ILE A 2 9.63 -12.61 18.00
C ILE A 2 10.15 -12.40 19.42
N TYR A 3 9.26 -12.57 20.40
CA TYR A 3 9.60 -12.55 21.81
C TYR A 3 9.37 -13.92 22.41
N THR A 4 10.33 -14.37 23.20
CA THR A 4 10.23 -15.62 23.96
C THR A 4 10.12 -15.29 25.43
N VAL A 5 9.06 -15.79 26.06
CA VAL A 5 8.88 -15.71 27.50
C VAL A 5 8.91 -17.12 28.05
N THR A 6 9.86 -17.39 28.95
CA THR A 6 9.98 -18.67 29.63
C THR A 6 9.62 -18.49 31.09
N ALA A 7 8.60 -19.21 31.53
CA ALA A 7 8.23 -19.29 32.93
C ALA A 7 8.73 -20.63 33.49
N ILE A 8 9.37 -20.58 34.65
CA ILE A 8 9.81 -21.77 35.38
C ILE A 8 8.91 -21.90 36.62
N GLY A 9 8.31 -23.07 36.80
CA GLY A 9 7.45 -23.39 37.93
C GLY A 9 8.21 -23.41 39.26
N ARG A 10 7.48 -23.28 40.38
CA ARG A 10 8.05 -23.13 41.73
C ARG A 10 9.03 -24.23 42.16
N ARG A 11 8.96 -25.42 41.56
CA ARG A 11 9.86 -26.54 41.84
C ARG A 11 11.03 -26.65 40.86
N GLY A 12 11.16 -25.73 39.89
CA GLY A 12 12.20 -25.75 38.86
C GLY A 12 12.08 -26.86 37.81
N GLN A 13 11.13 -27.78 37.97
CA GLN A 13 10.93 -28.94 37.09
C GLN A 13 9.95 -28.68 35.93
N ASP A 14 9.06 -27.70 36.10
CA ASP A 14 8.06 -27.36 35.09
C ASP A 14 8.52 -26.10 34.35
N THR A 15 8.65 -26.18 33.02
CA THR A 15 8.98 -25.02 32.19
C THR A 15 7.90 -24.83 31.14
N ALA A 16 7.38 -23.61 31.04
CA ALA A 16 6.46 -23.20 29.99
C ALA A 16 7.10 -22.10 29.16
N THR A 17 7.23 -22.33 27.86
CA THR A 17 7.74 -21.32 26.92
C THR A 17 6.59 -20.83 26.06
N VAL A 18 6.36 -19.52 26.07
CA VAL A 18 5.41 -18.84 25.19
C VAL A 18 6.20 -18.07 24.14
N VAL A 19 5.91 -18.37 22.88
CA VAL A 19 6.46 -17.65 21.74
C VAL A 19 5.43 -16.64 21.25
N ILE A 20 5.75 -15.36 21.38
CA ILE A 20 4.89 -14.26 20.92
C ILE A 20 5.48 -13.70 19.63
N ALA A 21 4.83 -14.00 18.51
CA ALA A 21 5.15 -13.42 17.22
C ALA A 21 4.41 -12.07 17.06
N VAL A 22 5.12 -10.96 17.16
CA VAL A 22 4.58 -9.63 16.83
C VAL A 22 4.92 -9.32 15.39
N GLY A 23 3.93 -9.48 14.51
CA GLY A 23 4.00 -9.00 13.14
C GLY A 23 3.73 -7.50 13.12
N VAL A 24 4.77 -6.69 12.88
CA VAL A 24 4.56 -5.29 12.49
C VAL A 24 4.25 -5.31 11.00
N GLY A 25 2.99 -5.54 10.65
CA GLY A 25 2.55 -5.43 9.27
C GLY A 25 2.62 -3.96 8.86
N THR A 26 3.30 -3.66 7.74
CA THR A 26 3.13 -2.35 7.10
C THR A 26 1.70 -2.28 6.55
N THR A 27 0.84 -1.47 7.19
CA THR A 27 -0.52 -1.25 6.68
C THR A 27 -0.46 -0.29 5.50
N ASN A 28 -0.98 -0.71 4.35
CA ASN A 28 -1.20 0.21 3.23
C ASN A 28 -2.39 1.11 3.55
N LEU A 29 -2.11 2.35 3.98
CA LEU A 29 -3.14 3.34 4.32
C LEU A 29 -3.96 3.81 3.11
N ALA A 30 -3.40 3.69 1.91
CA ALA A 30 -4.05 4.11 0.67
C ALA A 30 -5.00 3.04 0.11
N LEU A 31 -4.91 1.78 0.57
CA LEU A 31 -5.68 0.66 0.02
C LEU A 31 -7.18 0.98 0.01
N ARG A 32 -7.78 0.94 -1.18
CA ARG A 32 -9.19 1.19 -1.47
C ARG A 32 -9.70 2.56 -1.02
N LYS A 33 -8.80 3.53 -0.80
CA LYS A 33 -9.16 4.92 -0.56
C LYS A 33 -9.61 5.60 -1.84
N HIS A 34 -10.30 6.72 -1.69
CA HIS A 34 -10.70 7.53 -2.84
C HIS A 34 -9.47 8.18 -3.47
N ALA A 35 -9.33 8.04 -4.78
CA ALA A 35 -8.23 8.58 -5.54
C ALA A 35 -8.73 9.38 -6.74
N THR A 36 -8.01 10.43 -7.08
CA THR A 36 -8.28 11.37 -8.17
C THR A 36 -7.01 11.62 -8.96
N GLN A 37 -7.14 11.96 -10.24
CA GLN A 37 -6.03 12.29 -11.11
C GLN A 37 -6.39 13.48 -12.01
N SER A 38 -5.39 14.16 -12.55
CA SER A 38 -5.56 15.37 -13.35
C SER A 38 -6.40 15.16 -14.60
N SER A 39 -6.17 14.05 -15.28
CA SER A 39 -6.87 13.63 -16.50
C SER A 39 -6.91 12.11 -16.57
N THR A 40 -7.78 11.54 -17.39
CA THR A 40 -7.89 10.08 -17.58
C THR A 40 -7.52 9.72 -19.00
N TYR A 41 -6.56 8.82 -19.15
CA TYR A 41 -6.22 8.26 -20.45
C TYR A 41 -7.37 7.43 -21.01
N ILE A 42 -7.90 7.81 -22.18
CA ILE A 42 -9.07 7.17 -22.80
C ILE A 42 -8.80 6.42 -24.12
N HIS A 43 -7.56 6.41 -24.61
CA HIS A 43 -7.27 6.01 -25.99
C HIS A 43 -7.16 4.49 -26.22
N ALA A 44 -6.40 3.76 -25.39
CA ALA A 44 -6.14 2.33 -25.62
C ALA A 44 -6.85 1.42 -24.61
N VAL A 45 -6.86 1.81 -23.35
CA VAL A 45 -7.50 1.07 -22.26
C VAL A 45 -8.05 2.09 -21.28
N PHE A 46 -9.32 1.91 -20.91
CA PHE A 46 -9.92 2.73 -19.87
C PHE A 46 -9.21 2.46 -18.54
N THR A 47 -8.65 3.52 -17.95
CA THR A 47 -7.99 3.49 -16.63
C THR A 47 -8.71 4.41 -15.67
N VAL A 48 -8.53 4.21 -14.36
CA VAL A 48 -9.05 5.12 -13.33
C VAL A 48 -8.02 5.27 -12.22
N ALA A 49 -8.05 6.42 -11.54
CA ALA A 49 -7.17 6.72 -10.41
C ALA A 49 -7.18 5.64 -9.32
N GLY A 50 -8.35 5.03 -9.07
CA GLY A 50 -8.53 3.98 -8.05
C GLY A 50 -7.70 2.71 -8.28
N TYR A 51 -7.25 2.45 -9.52
CA TYR A 51 -6.45 1.27 -9.82
C TYR A 51 -5.05 1.30 -9.16
N ALA A 52 -4.52 2.49 -8.84
CA ALA A 52 -3.26 2.58 -8.08
C ALA A 52 -3.40 2.17 -6.61
N VAL A 53 -4.62 2.03 -6.10
CA VAL A 53 -4.93 1.72 -4.69
C VAL A 53 -5.78 0.47 -4.53
N ASP A 54 -5.89 -0.37 -5.55
CA ASP A 54 -6.73 -1.58 -5.53
C ASP A 54 -6.07 -2.77 -4.80
N GLY A 55 -4.77 -2.69 -4.52
CA GLY A 55 -3.98 -3.74 -3.86
C GLY A 55 -3.36 -4.76 -4.83
N ASN A 56 -3.52 -4.56 -6.14
CA ASN A 56 -2.92 -5.38 -7.17
C ASN A 56 -1.74 -4.61 -7.79
N THR A 57 -0.53 -5.20 -7.69
CA THR A 57 0.71 -4.57 -8.16
C THR A 57 1.06 -4.96 -9.60
N ASN A 58 0.11 -5.49 -10.35
CA ASN A 58 0.34 -5.99 -11.69
C ASN A 58 0.44 -4.86 -12.71
N GLY A 59 1.65 -4.57 -13.16
CA GLY A 59 1.95 -3.51 -14.13
C GLY A 59 1.56 -3.78 -15.58
N LYS A 60 0.72 -4.79 -15.89
CA LYS A 60 0.21 -4.99 -17.25
C LYS A 60 -1.06 -4.19 -17.47
N LEU A 61 -1.07 -3.34 -18.49
CA LEU A 61 -2.21 -2.47 -18.82
C LEU A 61 -3.52 -3.26 -19.03
N SER A 62 -3.44 -4.45 -19.63
CA SER A 62 -4.59 -5.34 -19.85
C SER A 62 -5.28 -5.80 -18.57
N ASN A 63 -4.60 -5.73 -17.43
CA ASN A 63 -5.11 -6.21 -16.15
C ASN A 63 -5.87 -5.15 -15.34
N ARG A 64 -6.07 -3.95 -15.91
CA ARG A 64 -6.90 -2.88 -15.33
C ARG A 64 -6.53 -2.56 -13.87
N SER A 65 -5.23 -2.45 -13.63
CA SER A 65 -4.62 -2.26 -12.30
C SER A 65 -3.56 -1.16 -12.31
N ILE A 66 -3.69 -0.23 -13.26
CA ILE A 66 -2.77 0.90 -13.46
C ILE A 66 -3.61 2.16 -13.63
N ALA A 67 -3.22 3.25 -12.97
CA ALA A 67 -3.77 4.58 -13.20
C ALA A 67 -2.90 5.32 -14.22
N ILE A 68 -3.51 5.95 -15.23
CA ILE A 68 -2.81 6.66 -16.31
C ILE A 68 -3.49 7.99 -16.59
N THR A 69 -2.70 9.06 -16.65
CA THR A 69 -3.11 10.40 -17.10
C THR A 69 -2.86 10.58 -18.59
N GLU A 70 -3.47 11.58 -19.20
CA GLU A 70 -3.05 12.03 -20.52
C GLU A 70 -1.62 12.61 -20.47
N HIS A 71 -0.98 12.72 -21.63
CA HIS A 71 0.32 13.38 -21.74
C HIS A 71 0.12 14.90 -21.66
N GLU A 72 0.20 15.44 -20.44
CA GLU A 72 -0.01 16.85 -20.14
C GLU A 72 1.06 17.40 -19.18
N GLN A 73 1.34 18.70 -19.29
CA GLN A 73 2.28 19.35 -18.38
C GLN A 73 1.63 19.52 -17.01
N GLY A 74 2.27 18.97 -15.97
CA GLY A 74 1.75 19.03 -14.60
C GLY A 74 0.74 17.93 -14.26
N ALA A 75 0.77 16.80 -14.97
CA ALA A 75 -0.01 15.62 -14.64
C ALA A 75 0.17 15.22 -13.16
N TRP A 76 -0.92 14.87 -12.49
CA TRP A 76 -0.91 14.52 -11.08
C TRP A 76 -1.90 13.41 -10.72
N TRP A 77 -1.61 12.72 -9.63
CA TRP A 77 -2.49 11.75 -8.99
C TRP A 77 -2.48 11.99 -7.47
N GLN A 78 -3.63 11.81 -6.83
CA GLN A 78 -3.82 12.04 -5.40
C GLN A 78 -4.75 10.99 -4.80
N VAL A 79 -4.51 10.64 -3.54
CA VAL A 79 -5.41 9.82 -2.71
C VAL A 79 -5.80 10.56 -1.44
N ASP A 80 -7.07 10.45 -1.06
CA ASP A 80 -7.56 10.93 0.23
C ASP A 80 -7.42 9.84 1.30
N LEU A 81 -6.53 10.07 2.26
CA LEU A 81 -6.25 9.15 3.36
C LEU A 81 -7.15 9.38 4.59
N GLY A 82 -8.13 10.29 4.51
CA GLY A 82 -9.11 10.54 5.58
C GLY A 82 -8.52 11.30 6.78
N GLY A 83 -7.65 12.29 6.51
CA GLY A 83 -7.06 13.15 7.56
C GLY A 83 -5.71 12.69 8.11
N GLN A 84 -5.22 11.51 7.71
CA GLN A 84 -3.81 11.14 7.93
C GLN A 84 -2.94 11.82 6.87
N LYS A 85 -2.25 12.89 7.28
CA LYS A 85 -1.41 13.72 6.41
C LYS A 85 -0.14 12.97 6.02
N ILE A 86 -0.11 12.35 4.85
CA ILE A 86 1.16 11.94 4.22
C ILE A 86 1.63 13.09 3.33
N SER A 87 2.69 13.79 3.76
CA SER A 87 3.34 14.84 2.99
C SER A 87 4.39 14.20 2.08
N SER A 88 3.98 13.41 1.09
CA SER A 88 4.93 12.83 0.13
C SER A 88 5.16 13.82 -1.01
N LYS A 89 6.17 14.69 -0.86
CA LYS A 89 6.83 15.31 -2.00
C LYS A 89 7.61 14.18 -2.71
N LEU A 90 6.99 13.62 -3.75
CA LEU A 90 7.56 12.75 -4.78
C LEU A 90 8.79 11.94 -4.32
N LEU A 91 8.57 10.89 -3.52
CA LEU A 91 9.54 9.79 -3.45
C LEU A 91 8.97 8.67 -4.31
N SER A 92 9.61 8.48 -5.46
CA SER A 92 9.41 7.34 -6.34
C SER A 92 9.69 6.05 -5.56
N THR A 93 8.67 5.50 -4.92
CA THR A 93 8.69 4.15 -4.34
C THR A 93 7.34 3.49 -4.61
N THR A 94 7.32 2.70 -5.68
CA THR A 94 6.46 1.52 -5.85
C THR A 94 4.94 1.78 -5.79
N ALA A 95 4.46 2.67 -6.65
CA ALA A 95 3.26 2.42 -7.43
C ALA A 95 3.69 2.65 -8.88
N LEU A 96 3.32 1.79 -9.83
CA LEU A 96 3.66 1.99 -11.24
C LEU A 96 2.96 3.27 -11.73
N ILE A 97 3.66 4.39 -11.59
CA ILE A 97 3.36 5.65 -12.26
C ILE A 97 4.00 5.49 -13.64
N ALA A 98 3.19 5.17 -14.65
CA ALA A 98 3.59 5.46 -16.02
C ALA A 98 3.39 6.97 -16.19
N VAL A 99 4.48 7.73 -16.08
CA VAL A 99 4.58 9.09 -16.62
C VAL A 99 4.67 9.00 -18.14
#